data_AF-A0A1G2XP78-F1
#
_entry.id   AF-A0A1G2XP78-F1
#
_cell.length_a   1.000
_cell.length_b   1.000
_cell.length_c   1.000
_cell.angle_alpha   90.00
_cell.angle_beta   90.00
_cell.angle_gamma   90.00
#
_symmetry.space_group_name_H-M   'P 1'
#
loop_
_entity.id
_entity.type
_entity.pdbx_description
1 polymer ?
#
loop_
_entity_poly.entity_id
_entity_poly.type
_entity_poly.pdbx_seq_one_letter_code
_entity_poly.pdbx_strand_id
1 'polypeptide(L)' 'MHKAFIDTSVILRILVKDDNIRRKASIRLIKESNEKGVALSILPVVILEIVWVLEKVYKYGFHEFS' A
#
# COMPACT_ATOMS: atom_id res chain seq x y z
N MET A 1 7.42 -10.34 -19.40
CA MET A 1 6.83 -9.29 -18.54
C MET A 1 6.98 -9.73 -17.09
N HIS A 2 7.80 -9.03 -16.30
CA HIS A 2 7.97 -9.36 -14.88
C HIS A 2 6.72 -8.92 -14.10
N LYS A 3 6.28 -9.75 -13.16
CA LYS A 3 5.14 -9.47 -12.29
C LYS A 3 5.60 -9.48 -10.85
N ALA A 4 5.06 -8.58 -10.04
CA ALA A 4 5.28 -8.57 -8.61
C ALA A 4 3.96 -8.27 -7.89
N PHE A 5 3.82 -8.85 -6.70
CA PHE A 5 2.68 -8.56 -5.83
C PHE A 5 3.04 -7.46 -4.83
N ILE A 6 2.11 -6.56 -4.56
CA ILE A 6 2.26 -5.56 -3.51
C ILE A 6 1.66 -6.11 -2.22
N ASP A 7 2.43 -6.01 -1.15
CA ASP A 7 2.02 -6.37 0.21
C ASP A 7 1.28 -5.24 0.93
N THR A 8 0.44 -5.59 1.90
CA THR A 8 -0.32 -4.66 2.76
C THR A 8 0.59 -3.60 3.39
N SER A 9 1.77 -4.00 3.87
CA SER A 9 2.69 -3.10 4.55
C SER A 9 3.25 -2.00 3.66
N VAL A 10 3.35 -2.22 2.35
CA VAL A 10 3.80 -1.21 1.38
C VAL A 10 2.74 -0.11 1.25
N ILE A 11 1.48 -0.50 1.10
CA ILE A 11 0.36 0.43 0.96
C ILE A 11 0.11 1.20 2.27
N LEU A 12 0.09 0.51 3.41
CA LEU A 12 -0.12 1.13 4.71
C LEU A 12 0.90 2.23 5.00
N ARG A 13 2.20 1.97 4.79
CA ARG A 13 3.26 2.99 5.00
C ARG A 13 3.04 4.26 4.19
N ILE A 14 2.44 4.14 2.99
CA ILE A 14 2.13 5.29 2.15
C ILE A 14 0.91 6.03 2.71
N LEU A 15 -0.15 5.31 3.07
CA LEU A 15 -1.42 5.88 3.57
C LEU A 15 -1.26 6.56 4.93
N VAL A 16 -0.68 5.86 5.90
CA VAL A 16 -0.56 6.37 7.29
C VAL A 16 0.65 7.27 7.49
N LYS A 17 1.47 7.45 6.45
CA LYS A 17 2.74 8.23 6.47
C LYS A 17 3.71 7.81 7.58
N ASP A 18 3.62 6.56 8.01
CA ASP A 18 4.53 5.95 8.97
C ASP A 18 5.93 5.71 8.36
N ASP A 19 6.96 5.70 9.22
CA ASP A 19 8.38 5.47 8.88
C ASP A 19 8.82 6.10 7.55
N ASN A 20 9.28 7.35 7.63
CA ASN A 20 9.67 8.15 6.46
C ASN A 20 10.74 7.48 5.56
N ILE A 21 11.61 6.64 6.10
CA ILE A 21 12.67 5.97 5.31
C ILE A 21 12.04 4.84 4.50
N ARG A 22 11.28 3.96 5.16
CA ARG A 22 10.62 2.82 4.50
C ARG A 22 9.54 3.28 3.52
N ARG A 23 8.82 4.36 3.83
CA ARG A 23 7.85 4.98 2.92
C ARG A 23 8.54 5.49 1.65
N LYS A 24 9.64 6.21 1.77
CA LYS A 24 10.40 6.70 0.60
C LYS A 24 10.93 5.54 -0.26
N ALA A 25 11.45 4.49 0.37
CA ALA A 25 11.89 3.29 -0.34
C ALA A 25 10.73 2.60 -1.08
N SER A 26 9.57 2.47 -0.44
CA SER A 26 8.36 1.90 -1.04
C SER A 26 7.89 2.69 -2.26
N ILE A 27 7.82 4.02 -2.15
CA ILE A 27 7.48 4.91 -3.27
C ILE A 27 8.50 4.78 -4.40
N ARG A 28 9.79 4.68 -4.07
CA ARG A 28 10.85 4.51 -5.08
C ARG A 28 10.68 3.21 -5.86
N LEU A 29 10.42 2.09 -5.18
CA LEU A 29 10.20 0.80 -5.84
C LEU A 29 8.99 0.82 -6.77
N ILE A 30 7.89 1.48 -6.38
CA ILE A 30 6.70 1.64 -7.24
C ILE A 30 7.00 2.51 -8.47
N LYS A 31 7.86 3.52 -8.36
CA LYS A 31 8.28 4.32 -9.52
C LYS A 31 9.20 3.53 -10.45
N GLU A 32 10.20 2.87 -9.89
CA GLU A 32 11.16 2.06 -10.64
C GLU A 32 10.47 0.87 -11.36
N SER A 33 9.38 0.33 -10.81
CA SER A 33 8.65 -0.76 -11.48
C SER A 33 8.07 -0.33 -12.83
N ASN A 34 7.61 0.93 -12.94
CA ASN A 34 7.12 1.48 -14.20
C ASN A 34 8.25 1.58 -15.24
N GLU A 35 9.41 2.10 -14.84
CA GLU A 35 10.60 2.23 -15.70
C GLU A 35 11.13 0.86 -16.16
N LYS A 36 11.05 -0.15 -15.28
CA LYS A 36 11.55 -1.51 -15.54
C LYS A 36 10.51 -2.42 -16.23
N GLY A 37 9.32 -1.92 -16.57
CA GLY A 37 8.26 -2.72 -17.19
C GLY A 37 7.74 -3.87 -16.30
N VAL A 38 7.78 -3.68 -14.98
CA VAL A 38 7.27 -4.65 -14.00
C VAL A 38 5.81 -4.33 -13.70
N ALA A 39 4.92 -5.28 -14.00
CA ALA A 39 3.51 -5.16 -13.65
C ALA A 39 3.31 -5.44 -12.16
N LEU A 40 2.81 -4.46 -11.43
CA LEU A 40 2.44 -4.61 -10.03
C LEU A 40 0.99 -5.07 -9.91
N SER A 41 0.72 -6.05 -9.06
CA SER A 41 -0.61 -6.58 -8.79
C SER A 41 -0.93 -6.56 -7.31
N ILE A 42 -2.17 -6.26 -6.96
CA ILE A 42 -2.67 -6.30 -5.58
C ILE A 42 -3.66 -7.45 -5.49
N LEU A 43 -3.46 -8.34 -4.52
CA LEU A 43 -4.39 -9.42 -4.27
C LEU A 43 -5.61 -8.89 -3.50
N PRO A 44 -6.84 -9.42 -3.73
CA PRO A 44 -8.02 -9.00 -2.97
C PRO A 44 -7.84 -9.10 -1.44
N VAL A 45 -7.12 -10.11 -0.95
CA VAL A 45 -6.82 -10.28 0.48
C VAL A 45 -5.98 -9.14 1.05
N VAL A 46 -5.07 -8.56 0.26
CA VAL A 46 -4.27 -7.38 0.66
C VAL A 46 -5.18 -6.17 0.88
N ILE A 47 -6.22 -6.01 0.04
CA ILE A 47 -7.20 -4.94 0.21
C ILE A 47 -8.00 -5.14 1.51
N LEU A 48 -8.46 -6.38 1.77
CA LEU A 48 -9.19 -6.70 3.01
C LEU A 48 -8.34 -6.42 4.25
N GLU A 49 -7.06 -6.78 4.22
CA GLU A 49 -6.14 -6.52 5.33
C GLU A 49 -5.92 -5.01 5.54
N ILE A 50 -5.75 -4.23 4.46
CA ILE A 50 -5.62 -2.76 4.55
C ILE A 50 -6.84 -2.15 5.23
N VAL A 51 -8.05 -2.51 4.78
CA VAL A 51 -9.31 -2.01 5.38
C VAL A 51 -9.37 -2.38 6.86
N TRP A 52 -9.14 -3.65 7.20
CA TRP A 52 -9.18 -4.11 8.58
C TRP A 52 -8.15 -3.40 9.47
N VAL A 53 -6.90 -3.21 9.00
CA VAL A 53 -5.85 -2.52 9.77
C VAL A 53 -6.21 -1.05 9.97
N LEU A 54 -6.67 -0.35 8.93
CA LEU A 54 -7.07 1.05 9.03
C LEU A 54 -8.21 1.23 10.04
N GLU A 55 -9.25 0.38 9.98
CA GLU A 55 -10.38 0.44 10.91
C GLU A 55 -9.98 0.06 12.35
N LYS A 56 -9.32 -1.10 12.53
CA LYS A 56 -9.16 -1.70 13.86
C LYS A 56 -7.94 -1.19 14.59
N VAL A 57 -6.84 -0.95 13.90
CA VAL A 57 -5.58 -0.50 14.49
C VAL A 57 -5.50 1.02 14.49
N TYR A 58 -5.65 1.65 13.32
CA TYR A 58 -5.53 3.11 13.20
C TYR A 58 -6.80 3.87 13.60
N LYS A 59 -7.90 3.16 13.88
CA LYS A 59 -9.21 3.75 14.21
C LYS A 59 -9.64 4.77 13.16
N TYR A 60 -9.26 4.54 11.92
CA TYR A 60 -9.68 5.37 10.79
C TYR A 60 -11.16 5.13 10.58
N GLY A 61 -11.98 6.08 11.03
CA GLY A 61 -13.43 6.00 10.84
C GLY A 61 -13.77 6.19 9.36
N PHE A 62 -14.78 5.47 8.89
CA PHE A 62 -15.52 5.93 7.73
C PHE A 62 -16.24 7.21 8.16
N HIS A 63 -15.69 8.38 7.81
CA HIS A 63 -16.57 9.52 7.63
C HIS A 63 -17.37 9.21 6.38
N GLU A 64 -18.61 8.75 6.57
CA GLU A 64 -19.61 8.82 5.51
C GLU A 64 -19.55 10.24 4.97
N PHE A 65 -19.27 10.38 3.67
CA PHE A 65 -19.43 11.64 2.98
C PHE A 65 -20.93 11.94 2.96
N SER A 66 -21.41 12.56 4.04
CA SER A 66 -22.74 13.17 4.18
C SER A 66 -22.82 14.46 3.38
#